data_AF-A0AA42ZDR0-F1
#
_entry.id   AF-A0AA42ZDR0-F1
#
_cell.length_a   1.000
_cell.length_b   1.000
_cell.length_c   1.000
_cell.angle_alpha   90.00
_cell.angle_beta   90.00
_cell.angle_gamma   90.00
#
_symmetry.space_group_name_H-M   'P 1'
#
loop_
_entity.id
_entity.type
_entity.pdbx_description
1 polymer ?
#
loop_
_entity_poly.entity_id
_entity_poly.type
_entity_poly.pdbx_seq_one_letter_code
_entity_poly.pdbx_strand_id
1 'polypeptide(L)'
;MSQVDSLRTLEKTLESFLDRALAQKEKRLSVLDGINRLDEIARDDSGASTAEAVGNWFARHNQQLKQGDLKSADIDRIGGILKHIKSRLSDSSTPETAKLTSEIDRWDQVAKKPSSSITLKRPPESQTTDDDSISLFGKTMARTSGLFLGKAKGRKHLLSILDESLNTAALQKNREALLLSGFIIYYLKIGGYKVEPFVKRLKEAEQIQKESAAHA
;
A
#
# COMPACT_ATOMS: atom_id res chain seq x y z
N MET A 1 32.63 -23.83 -14.15
CA MET A 1 31.37 -23.70 -14.91
C MET A 1 31.72 -23.15 -16.27
N SER A 2 31.27 -23.78 -17.36
CA SER A 2 31.55 -23.27 -18.70
C SER A 2 30.69 -22.03 -18.99
N GLN A 3 31.15 -21.13 -19.85
CA GLN A 3 30.35 -19.98 -20.30
C GLN A 3 28.99 -20.40 -20.87
N VAL A 4 28.92 -21.60 -21.48
CA VAL A 4 27.69 -22.18 -22.03
C VAL A 4 26.68 -22.52 -20.93
N ASP A 5 27.14 -23.00 -19.78
CA ASP A 5 26.26 -23.31 -18.63
C ASP A 5 25.70 -22.03 -18.00
N SER A 6 26.52 -20.98 -17.93
CA SER A 6 26.08 -19.66 -17.44
C SER A 6 25.03 -19.03 -18.36
N LEU A 7 25.20 -19.13 -19.67
CA LEU A 7 24.24 -18.62 -20.66
C LEU A 7 22.91 -19.37 -20.59
N ARG A 8 22.92 -20.71 -20.50
CA ARG A 8 21.69 -21.51 -20.33
C ARG A 8 20.95 -21.22 -19.04
N THR A 9 21.69 -20.93 -17.96
CA THR A 9 21.08 -20.55 -16.68
C THR A 9 20.42 -19.18 -16.78
N LEU A 10 21.08 -18.22 -17.45
CA LEU A 10 20.51 -16.89 -17.71
C LEU A 10 19.25 -16.98 -18.57
N GLU A 11 19.28 -17.79 -19.63
CA GLU A 11 18.15 -18.03 -20.53
C GLU A 11 16.94 -18.58 -19.76
N LYS A 12 17.10 -19.64 -18.97
CA LYS A 12 16.02 -20.16 -18.11
C LYS A 12 15.48 -19.16 -17.11
N THR A 13 16.36 -18.31 -16.57
CA THR A 13 15.96 -17.27 -15.61
C THR A 13 15.15 -16.17 -16.31
N LEU A 14 15.52 -15.82 -17.54
CA LEU A 14 14.79 -14.87 -18.38
C LEU A 14 13.44 -15.43 -18.83
N GLU A 15 13.38 -16.68 -19.29
CA GLU A 15 12.12 -17.36 -19.63
C GLU A 15 11.17 -17.39 -18.44
N SER A 16 11.66 -17.85 -17.27
CA SER A 16 10.84 -17.87 -16.07
C SER A 16 10.40 -16.48 -15.62
N PHE A 17 11.22 -15.44 -15.84
CA PHE A 17 10.85 -14.07 -15.55
C PHE A 17 9.76 -13.56 -16.50
N LEU A 18 9.90 -13.83 -17.80
CA LEU A 18 8.94 -13.44 -18.82
C LEU A 18 7.58 -14.13 -18.59
N ASP A 19 7.56 -15.42 -18.29
CA ASP A 19 6.33 -16.15 -17.99
C ASP A 19 5.60 -15.56 -16.78
N ARG A 20 6.34 -15.24 -15.72
CA ARG A 20 5.77 -14.60 -14.52
C ARG A 20 5.27 -13.18 -14.81
N ALA A 21 6.01 -12.41 -15.60
CA ALA A 21 5.61 -11.07 -15.99
C ALA A 21 4.35 -11.10 -16.87
N LEU A 22 4.26 -12.05 -17.81
CA LEU A 22 3.09 -12.26 -18.66
C LEU A 22 1.87 -12.66 -17.82
N ALA A 23 1.99 -13.66 -16.94
CA ALA A 23 0.90 -14.07 -16.06
C ALA A 23 0.40 -12.91 -15.17
N GLN A 24 1.31 -12.07 -14.67
CA GLN A 24 0.96 -10.90 -13.88
C GLN A 24 0.23 -9.83 -14.72
N LYS A 25 0.63 -9.63 -15.97
CA LYS A 25 0.01 -8.66 -16.89
C LYS A 25 -1.33 -9.15 -17.44
N GLU A 26 -1.48 -10.43 -17.72
CA GLU A 26 -2.72 -11.04 -18.18
C GLU A 26 -3.83 -10.89 -17.15
N LYS A 27 -3.53 -11.14 -15.87
CA LYS A 27 -4.46 -10.90 -14.76
C LYS A 27 -4.91 -9.43 -14.69
N ARG A 28 -3.98 -8.50 -14.91
CA ARG A 28 -4.29 -7.06 -14.94
C ARG A 28 -5.12 -6.67 -16.16
N LEU A 29 -4.83 -7.25 -17.32
CA LEU A 29 -5.57 -7.01 -18.56
C LEU A 29 -7.01 -7.53 -18.44
N SER A 30 -7.23 -8.69 -17.81
CA SER A 30 -8.58 -9.21 -17.53
C SER A 30 -9.41 -8.24 -16.69
N VAL A 31 -8.83 -7.61 -15.67
CA VAL A 31 -9.51 -6.58 -14.87
C VAL A 31 -9.87 -5.36 -15.71
N LEU A 32 -8.93 -4.88 -16.55
CA LEU A 32 -9.17 -3.71 -17.40
C LEU A 32 -10.22 -3.99 -18.48
N ASP A 33 -10.21 -5.18 -19.08
CA ASP A 33 -11.24 -5.63 -20.03
C ASP A 33 -12.61 -5.67 -19.36
N GLY A 34 -12.69 -6.18 -18.14
CA GLY A 34 -13.91 -6.14 -17.32
C GLY A 34 -14.43 -4.72 -17.11
N ILE A 35 -13.56 -3.76 -16.79
CA ILE A 35 -13.95 -2.35 -16.61
C ILE A 35 -14.42 -1.74 -17.94
N ASN A 36 -13.74 -2.01 -19.05
CA ASN A 36 -14.13 -1.51 -20.36
C ASN A 36 -15.50 -2.04 -20.80
N ARG A 37 -15.76 -3.34 -20.61
CA ARG A 37 -17.08 -3.93 -20.88
C ARG A 37 -18.18 -3.32 -20.00
N LEU A 38 -17.87 -3.00 -18.74
CA LEU A 38 -18.84 -2.33 -17.87
C LEU A 38 -19.12 -0.90 -18.35
N ASP A 39 -18.11 -0.19 -18.84
CA ASP A 39 -18.26 1.14 -19.44
C ASP A 39 -19.07 1.09 -20.75
N GLU A 40 -18.87 0.07 -21.58
CA GLU A 40 -19.69 -0.19 -22.77
C GLU A 40 -21.16 -0.43 -22.41
N ILE A 41 -21.42 -1.28 -21.41
CA ILE A 41 -22.77 -1.53 -20.88
C ILE A 41 -23.40 -0.24 -20.35
N ALA A 42 -22.61 0.63 -19.71
CA ALA A 42 -23.09 1.90 -19.19
C ALA A 42 -23.44 2.93 -20.28
N ARG A 43 -22.91 2.75 -21.50
CA ARG A 43 -23.14 3.62 -22.67
C ARG A 43 -24.26 3.11 -23.59
N ASP A 44 -24.60 1.83 -23.51
CA ASP A 44 -25.73 1.27 -24.26
C ASP A 44 -27.05 1.75 -23.63
N ASP A 45 -27.98 2.25 -24.45
CA ASP A 45 -29.26 2.84 -24.03
C ASP A 45 -30.40 1.80 -23.99
N SER A 46 -30.08 0.53 -24.20
CA SER A 46 -31.03 -0.58 -24.22
C SER A 46 -31.40 -1.03 -22.80
N GLY A 47 -32.30 -0.32 -22.11
CA GLY A 47 -32.60 -0.51 -20.68
C GLY A 47 -32.91 -1.96 -20.21
N ALA A 48 -33.66 -2.75 -20.98
CA ALA A 48 -33.95 -4.16 -20.65
C ALA A 48 -32.73 -5.10 -20.83
N SER A 49 -31.91 -4.84 -21.86
CA SER A 49 -30.64 -5.55 -22.10
C SER A 49 -29.57 -5.17 -21.07
N THR A 50 -29.64 -3.94 -20.55
CA THR A 50 -28.66 -3.42 -19.58
C THR A 50 -28.69 -4.22 -18.28
N ALA A 51 -29.86 -4.56 -17.76
CA ALA A 51 -29.97 -5.37 -16.53
C ALA A 51 -29.35 -6.76 -16.70
N GLU A 52 -29.60 -7.44 -17.82
CA GLU A 52 -29.03 -8.75 -18.13
C GLU A 52 -27.51 -8.67 -18.34
N ALA A 53 -27.03 -7.66 -19.07
CA ALA A 53 -25.61 -7.45 -19.31
C ALA A 53 -24.84 -7.15 -18.02
N VAL A 54 -25.39 -6.33 -17.13
CA VAL A 54 -24.82 -6.05 -15.80
C VAL A 54 -24.83 -7.31 -14.93
N GLY A 55 -25.90 -8.12 -14.97
CA GLY A 55 -25.96 -9.40 -14.26
C GLY A 55 -24.87 -10.38 -14.72
N ASN A 56 -24.70 -10.51 -16.04
CA ASN A 56 -23.63 -11.32 -16.65
C ASN A 56 -22.24 -10.81 -16.30
N TRP A 57 -22.07 -9.49 -16.21
CA TRP A 57 -20.82 -8.87 -15.76
C TRP A 57 -20.50 -9.24 -14.31
N PHE A 58 -21.46 -9.10 -13.39
CA PHE A 58 -21.27 -9.47 -11.98
C PHE A 58 -20.94 -10.95 -11.84
N ALA A 59 -21.63 -11.84 -12.55
CA ALA A 59 -21.37 -13.29 -12.49
C ALA A 59 -19.90 -13.64 -12.82
N ARG A 60 -19.29 -12.91 -13.76
CA ARG A 60 -17.90 -13.14 -14.18
C ARG A 60 -16.86 -12.47 -13.27
N HIS A 61 -17.18 -11.33 -12.65
CA HIS A 61 -16.18 -10.50 -11.97
C HIS A 61 -16.32 -10.47 -10.43
N ASN A 62 -17.38 -11.06 -9.85
CA ASN A 62 -17.55 -11.11 -8.38
C ASN A 62 -16.43 -11.87 -7.66
N GLN A 63 -15.79 -12.83 -8.33
CA GLN A 63 -14.66 -13.57 -7.77
C GLN A 63 -13.41 -12.69 -7.59
N GLN A 64 -13.22 -11.68 -8.46
CA GLN A 64 -12.07 -10.77 -8.40
C GLN A 64 -12.13 -9.85 -7.17
N LEU A 65 -13.33 -9.47 -6.75
CA LEU A 65 -13.54 -8.72 -5.51
C LEU A 65 -13.15 -9.53 -4.26
N LYS A 66 -13.47 -10.83 -4.25
CA LYS A 66 -13.15 -11.74 -3.14
C LYS A 66 -11.65 -12.05 -3.05
N GLN A 67 -10.95 -12.05 -4.18
CA GLN A 67 -9.53 -12.38 -4.26
C GLN A 67 -8.60 -11.20 -3.94
N GLY A 68 -9.13 -9.97 -3.78
CA GLY A 68 -8.34 -8.78 -3.46
C GLY A 68 -7.47 -8.29 -4.61
N ASP A 69 -7.82 -8.66 -5.84
CA ASP A 69 -7.02 -8.39 -7.04
C ASP A 69 -7.26 -6.99 -7.64
N LEU A 70 -8.28 -6.29 -7.13
CA LEU A 70 -8.66 -4.95 -7.56
C LEU A 70 -7.91 -3.90 -6.72
N LYS A 71 -7.31 -2.91 -7.39
CA LYS A 71 -6.76 -1.74 -6.68
C LYS A 71 -7.90 -0.81 -6.29
N SER A 72 -7.69 0.01 -5.25
CA SER A 72 -8.67 1.00 -4.81
C SER A 72 -9.18 1.89 -5.96
N ALA A 73 -8.27 2.37 -6.82
CA ALA A 73 -8.63 3.18 -7.98
C ALA A 73 -9.53 2.45 -9.01
N ASP A 74 -9.39 1.13 -9.15
CA ASP A 74 -10.24 0.34 -10.03
C ASP A 74 -11.64 0.15 -9.42
N ILE A 75 -11.69 -0.08 -8.10
CA ILE A 75 -12.95 -0.18 -7.34
C ILE A 75 -13.71 1.14 -7.42
N ASP A 76 -13.03 2.27 -7.27
CA ASP A 76 -13.64 3.61 -7.38
C ASP A 76 -14.22 3.85 -8.80
N ARG A 77 -13.48 3.44 -9.84
CA ARG A 77 -13.93 3.55 -11.23
C ARG A 77 -15.15 2.67 -11.51
N ILE A 78 -15.13 1.42 -11.05
CA ILE A 78 -16.27 0.50 -11.14
C ILE A 78 -17.48 1.07 -10.38
N GLY A 79 -17.28 1.56 -9.15
CA GLY A 79 -18.33 2.18 -8.35
C GLY A 79 -18.98 3.39 -9.03
N GLY A 80 -18.18 4.24 -9.69
CA GLY A 80 -18.67 5.36 -10.48
C GLY A 80 -19.56 4.92 -11.65
N ILE A 81 -19.12 3.91 -12.42
CA ILE A 81 -19.87 3.38 -13.56
C ILE A 81 -21.16 2.68 -13.09
N LEU A 82 -21.08 1.86 -12.04
CA LEU A 82 -22.24 1.18 -11.46
C LEU A 82 -23.27 2.17 -10.91
N LYS A 83 -22.84 3.31 -10.34
CA LYS A 83 -23.76 4.36 -9.88
C LYS A 83 -24.52 5.02 -11.04
N HIS A 84 -23.85 5.24 -12.17
CA HIS A 84 -24.48 5.74 -13.39
C HIS A 84 -25.49 4.74 -13.95
N ILE A 85 -25.14 3.45 -13.97
CA ILE A 85 -26.05 2.35 -14.32
C ILE A 85 -27.26 2.31 -13.35
N LYS A 86 -27.03 2.43 -12.04
CA LYS A 86 -28.09 2.44 -11.02
C LYS A 86 -29.09 3.58 -11.23
N SER A 87 -28.63 4.79 -11.56
CA SER A 87 -29.54 5.92 -11.84
C SER A 87 -30.42 5.69 -13.07
N ARG A 88 -30.04 4.78 -13.97
CA ARG A 88 -30.81 4.40 -15.16
C ARG A 88 -31.75 3.21 -14.91
N LEU A 89 -31.43 2.33 -13.96
CA LEU A 89 -32.29 1.17 -13.60
C LEU A 89 -33.50 1.54 -12.73
N SER A 90 -33.57 2.77 -12.19
CA SER A 90 -34.57 3.19 -11.18
C SER A 90 -36.04 3.10 -11.62
N ASP A 91 -36.34 2.98 -12.91
CA ASP A 91 -37.70 3.00 -13.46
C ASP A 91 -38.34 1.61 -13.69
N SER A 92 -37.70 0.51 -13.26
CA SER A 92 -38.20 -0.84 -13.56
C SER A 92 -38.45 -1.67 -12.29
N SER A 93 -39.71 -1.85 -11.92
CA SER A 93 -40.24 -2.51 -10.71
C SER A 93 -40.12 -4.05 -10.73
N THR A 94 -39.01 -4.59 -11.24
CA THR A 94 -38.79 -6.04 -11.37
C THR A 94 -37.89 -6.59 -10.25
N PRO A 95 -38.08 -7.84 -9.80
CA PRO A 95 -37.23 -8.44 -8.75
C PRO A 95 -35.75 -8.56 -9.17
N GLU A 96 -35.45 -8.61 -10.46
CA GLU A 96 -34.09 -8.64 -11.01
C GLU A 96 -33.36 -7.32 -10.79
N THR A 97 -34.02 -6.17 -11.03
CA THR A 97 -33.43 -4.82 -10.85
C THR A 97 -33.19 -4.51 -9.37
N ALA A 98 -34.03 -5.03 -8.47
CA ALA A 98 -33.82 -4.95 -7.02
C ALA A 98 -32.55 -5.70 -6.57
N LYS A 99 -32.33 -6.92 -7.09
CA LYS A 99 -31.10 -7.70 -6.81
C LYS A 99 -29.86 -6.99 -7.33
N LEU A 100 -29.90 -6.47 -8.55
CA LEU A 100 -28.78 -5.72 -9.14
C LEU A 100 -28.48 -4.45 -8.34
N THR A 101 -29.51 -3.74 -7.89
CA THR A 101 -29.35 -2.55 -7.05
C THR A 101 -28.66 -2.89 -5.73
N SER A 102 -29.05 -4.00 -5.10
CA SER A 102 -28.41 -4.46 -3.85
C SER A 102 -26.94 -4.85 -4.04
N GLU A 103 -26.58 -5.44 -5.17
CA GLU A 103 -25.19 -5.78 -5.48
C GLU A 103 -24.39 -4.52 -5.82
N ILE A 104 -24.96 -3.55 -6.53
CA ILE A 104 -24.34 -2.24 -6.75
C ILE A 104 -24.06 -1.53 -5.42
N ASP A 105 -25.01 -1.55 -4.48
CA ASP A 105 -24.84 -0.93 -3.16
C ASP A 105 -23.77 -1.64 -2.33
N ARG A 106 -23.65 -2.96 -2.45
CA ARG A 106 -22.56 -3.72 -1.85
C ARG A 106 -21.20 -3.29 -2.40
N TRP A 107 -21.09 -3.05 -3.71
CA TRP A 107 -19.85 -2.57 -4.34
C TRP A 107 -19.51 -1.14 -3.93
N ASP A 108 -20.51 -0.26 -3.80
CA ASP A 108 -20.34 1.12 -3.32
C ASP A 108 -19.84 1.15 -1.86
N GLN A 109 -20.32 0.24 -1.00
CA GLN A 109 -19.80 0.10 0.36
C GLN A 109 -18.33 -0.36 0.40
N VAL A 110 -17.92 -1.21 -0.53
CA VAL A 110 -16.52 -1.65 -0.64
C VAL A 110 -15.62 -0.53 -1.17
N ALA A 111 -16.11 0.27 -2.13
CA ALA A 111 -15.43 1.47 -2.62
C ALA A 111 -15.28 2.54 -1.52
N LYS A 112 -16.32 2.73 -0.70
CA LYS A 112 -16.34 3.67 0.43
C LYS A 112 -15.47 3.25 1.61
N LYS A 113 -14.88 2.05 1.60
CA LYS A 113 -13.94 1.65 2.66
C LYS A 113 -12.75 2.61 2.59
N PRO A 114 -12.63 3.57 3.53
CA PRO A 114 -11.72 4.67 3.33
C PRO A 114 -10.31 4.08 3.30
N SER A 115 -9.61 4.23 2.18
CA SER A 115 -8.16 4.32 2.25
C SER A 115 -7.91 5.42 3.28
N SER A 116 -7.41 5.07 4.46
CA SER A 116 -7.20 6.01 5.55
C SER A 116 -6.17 7.03 5.10
N SER A 117 -6.63 8.07 4.40
CA SER A 117 -5.86 9.28 4.18
C SER A 117 -5.62 9.83 5.58
N ILE A 118 -4.42 9.63 6.10
CA ILE A 118 -3.96 10.26 7.33
C ILE A 118 -3.80 11.74 6.98
N THR A 119 -4.93 12.45 6.96
CA THR A 119 -4.92 13.91 6.87
C THR A 119 -4.63 14.41 8.28
N LEU A 120 -3.40 14.85 8.51
CA LEU A 120 -3.02 15.48 9.76
C LEU A 120 -3.81 16.79 9.88
N LYS A 121 -4.86 16.80 10.71
CA LYS A 121 -5.65 17.99 11.00
C LYS A 121 -4.83 18.88 11.94
N ARG A 122 -4.26 19.96 11.41
CA ARG A 122 -3.57 20.98 12.21
C ARG A 122 -4.62 21.89 12.88
N PRO A 123 -4.63 22.03 14.21
CA PRO A 123 -5.46 23.03 14.88
C PRO A 123 -4.96 24.46 14.60
N PRO A 124 -5.79 25.51 14.79
CA PRO A 124 -5.39 26.89 14.60
C PRO A 124 -4.19 27.26 15.48
N GLU A 125 -3.25 28.06 14.95
CA GLU A 125 -2.03 28.49 15.66
C GLU A 125 -2.29 29.27 16.95
N SER A 126 -3.53 29.71 17.18
CA SER A 126 -3.98 30.44 18.36
C SER A 126 -4.27 29.55 19.58
N GLN A 127 -4.29 28.22 19.42
CA GLN A 127 -4.42 27.30 20.56
C GLN A 127 -3.02 26.96 21.08
N THR A 128 -2.59 27.65 22.11
CA THR A 128 -1.38 27.32 22.89
C THR A 128 -1.60 25.99 23.61
N THR A 129 -1.32 24.88 22.94
CA THR A 129 -0.98 23.63 23.62
C THR A 129 0.40 23.78 24.25
N ASP A 130 0.51 23.47 25.54
CA ASP A 130 1.65 23.73 26.44
C ASP A 130 3.01 23.13 26.03
N ASP A 131 3.08 22.33 24.97
CA ASP A 131 4.34 21.75 24.49
C ASP A 131 4.72 22.33 23.12
N ASP A 132 5.72 23.20 23.12
CA ASP A 132 6.37 23.69 21.90
C ASP A 132 7.02 22.50 21.15
N SER A 133 6.25 21.94 20.23
CA SER A 133 6.64 20.82 19.37
C SER A 133 7.93 21.09 18.60
N ILE A 134 8.25 22.36 18.29
CA ILE A 134 9.49 22.76 17.63
C ILE A 134 10.67 22.59 18.59
N SER A 135 10.52 23.03 19.83
CA SER A 135 11.52 22.82 20.88
C SER A 135 11.73 21.35 21.22
N LEU A 136 10.66 20.54 21.27
CA LEU A 136 10.76 19.09 21.49
C LEU A 136 11.46 18.38 20.33
N PHE A 137 11.14 18.76 19.10
CA PHE A 137 11.81 18.26 17.90
C PHE A 137 13.30 18.64 17.92
N GLY A 138 13.62 19.90 18.21
CA GLY A 138 14.99 20.40 18.31
C GLY A 138 15.82 19.65 19.35
N LYS A 139 15.27 19.42 20.55
CA LYS A 139 15.92 18.61 21.60
C LYS A 139 16.18 17.17 21.14
N THR A 140 15.20 16.55 20.49
CA THR A 140 15.31 15.17 19.97
C THR A 140 16.36 15.08 18.86
N MET A 141 16.40 16.08 17.99
CA MET A 141 17.37 16.16 16.89
C MET A 141 18.79 16.40 17.39
N ALA A 142 18.97 17.24 18.42
CA ALA A 142 20.26 17.46 19.06
C ALA A 142 20.79 16.18 19.72
N ARG A 143 19.94 15.43 20.43
CA ARG A 143 20.32 14.16 21.06
C ARG A 143 20.70 13.08 20.04
N THR A 144 19.87 12.90 19.01
CA THR A 144 20.16 11.93 17.94
C THR A 144 21.41 12.29 17.14
N SER A 145 21.66 13.58 16.90
CA SER A 145 22.91 14.05 16.28
C SER A 145 24.13 13.81 17.17
N GLY A 146 24.00 14.02 18.49
CA GLY A 146 25.04 13.67 19.47
C GLY A 146 25.37 12.17 19.47
N LEU A 147 24.36 11.31 19.43
CA LEU A 147 24.56 9.86 19.32
C LEU A 147 25.24 9.45 18.01
N PHE A 148 24.86 10.09 16.89
CA PHE A 148 25.50 9.87 15.60
C PHE A 148 26.97 10.26 15.64
N LEU A 149 27.31 11.46 16.13
CA LEU A 149 28.68 11.94 16.24
C LEU A 149 29.52 11.06 17.17
N GLY A 150 28.93 10.55 18.26
CA GLY A 150 29.56 9.59 19.15
C GLY A 150 29.93 8.27 18.45
N LYS A 151 29.01 7.72 17.65
CA LYS A 151 29.22 6.46 16.90
C LYS A 151 30.05 6.63 15.62
N ALA A 152 30.12 7.84 15.09
CA ALA A 152 30.89 8.19 13.89
C ALA A 152 32.39 8.30 14.18
N LYS A 153 32.80 8.57 15.43
CA LYS A 153 34.21 8.66 15.83
C LYS A 153 34.91 7.31 15.62
N GLY A 154 35.53 7.16 14.46
CA GLY A 154 36.33 5.97 14.08
C GLY A 154 35.73 5.12 12.97
N ARG A 155 34.52 5.41 12.46
CA ARG A 155 33.88 4.62 11.39
C ARG A 155 33.80 5.40 10.09
N LYS A 156 34.23 4.76 8.98
CA LYS A 156 34.19 5.35 7.64
C LYS A 156 32.86 5.11 6.92
N HIS A 157 32.05 4.15 7.36
CA HIS A 157 30.87 3.70 6.63
C HIS A 157 29.56 3.85 7.43
N LEU A 158 28.53 4.39 6.78
CA LEU A 158 27.22 4.67 7.38
C LEU A 158 26.48 3.38 7.80
N LEU A 159 26.64 2.28 7.05
CA LEU A 159 26.05 0.98 7.41
C LEU A 159 26.59 0.44 8.74
N SER A 160 27.86 0.67 9.06
CA SER A 160 28.42 0.24 10.34
C SER A 160 27.79 1.02 11.51
N ILE A 161 27.43 2.28 11.29
CA ILE A 161 26.70 3.08 12.28
C ILE A 161 25.25 2.60 12.38
N LEU A 162 24.62 2.23 11.26
CA LEU A 162 23.27 1.67 11.24
C LEU A 162 23.17 0.34 12.00
N ASP A 163 24.08 -0.60 11.74
CA ASP A 163 24.06 -1.91 12.41
C ASP A 163 24.27 -1.78 13.91
N GLU A 164 25.18 -0.92 14.35
CA GLU A 164 25.35 -0.64 15.77
C GLU A 164 24.16 0.10 16.36
N SER A 165 23.53 1.02 15.62
CA SER A 165 22.32 1.71 16.08
C SER A 165 21.13 0.77 16.24
N LEU A 166 20.96 -0.18 15.32
CA LEU A 166 19.95 -1.23 15.42
C LEU A 166 20.25 -2.20 16.57
N ASN A 167 21.51 -2.60 16.74
CA ASN A 167 21.90 -3.45 17.87
C ASN A 167 21.72 -2.74 19.20
N THR A 168 22.09 -1.47 19.32
CA THR A 168 21.82 -0.66 20.52
C THR A 168 20.31 -0.48 20.76
N ALA A 169 19.53 -0.25 19.71
CA ALA A 169 18.07 -0.12 19.84
C ALA A 169 17.40 -1.41 20.30
N ALA A 170 17.88 -2.58 19.84
CA ALA A 170 17.38 -3.89 20.23
C ALA A 170 17.86 -4.31 21.63
N LEU A 171 19.16 -4.14 21.93
CA LEU A 171 19.77 -4.61 23.19
C LEU A 171 19.55 -3.66 24.37
N GLN A 172 19.68 -2.35 24.14
CA GLN A 172 19.60 -1.34 25.21
C GLN A 172 18.24 -0.63 25.25
N LYS A 173 17.28 -1.04 24.39
CA LYS A 173 15.93 -0.43 24.27
C LYS A 173 15.95 1.10 24.13
N ASN A 174 17.01 1.65 23.54
CA ASN A 174 17.16 3.09 23.42
C ASN A 174 16.29 3.62 22.25
N ARG A 175 15.26 4.41 22.58
CA ARG A 175 14.34 5.03 21.62
C ARG A 175 15.06 6.00 20.66
N GLU A 176 16.11 6.67 21.12
CA GLU A 176 16.87 7.62 20.30
C GLU A 176 17.76 6.89 19.28
N ALA A 177 18.28 5.71 19.62
CA ALA A 177 19.01 4.86 18.69
C ALA A 177 18.08 4.25 17.61
N LEU A 178 16.82 4.00 17.96
CA LEU A 178 15.80 3.55 17.00
C LEU A 178 15.49 4.66 15.98
N LEU A 179 15.28 5.90 16.47
CA LEU A 179 15.05 7.07 15.61
C LEU A 179 16.23 7.34 14.68
N LEU A 180 17.46 7.27 15.20
CA LEU A 180 18.67 7.42 14.39
C LEU A 180 18.76 6.35 13.29
N SER A 181 18.43 5.09 13.61
CA SER A 181 18.39 4.00 12.63
C SER A 181 17.35 4.26 11.53
N GLY A 182 16.17 4.78 11.91
CA GLY A 182 15.13 5.20 10.97
C GLY A 182 15.59 6.31 10.02
N PHE A 183 16.27 7.35 10.53
CA PHE A 183 16.81 8.42 9.70
C PHE A 183 17.86 7.93 8.70
N ILE A 184 18.78 7.07 9.15
CA ILE A 184 19.81 6.49 8.28
C ILE A 184 19.18 5.61 7.18
N ILE A 185 18.20 4.77 7.52
CA ILE A 185 17.47 3.94 6.56
C ILE A 185 16.74 4.81 5.53
N TYR A 186 16.13 5.91 5.97
CA TYR A 186 15.44 6.84 5.07
C TYR A 186 16.40 7.49 4.08
N TYR A 187 17.57 7.95 4.55
CA TYR A 187 18.62 8.50 3.69
C TYR A 187 19.12 7.48 2.65
N LEU A 188 19.39 6.25 3.08
CA LEU A 188 19.82 5.17 2.18
C LEU A 188 18.72 4.80 1.16
N LYS A 189 17.45 4.86 1.56
CA LYS A 189 16.32 4.61 0.65
C LYS A 189 16.21 5.69 -0.44
N ILE A 190 16.41 6.96 -0.10
CA ILE A 190 16.46 8.05 -1.09
C ILE A 190 17.61 7.84 -2.08
N GLY A 191 18.76 7.36 -1.58
CA GLY A 191 19.92 7.00 -2.41
C GLY A 191 19.75 5.74 -3.27
N GLY A 192 18.57 5.11 -3.30
CA GLY A 192 18.29 3.91 -4.09
C GLY A 192 18.90 2.62 -3.54
N TYR A 193 19.41 2.62 -2.31
CA TYR A 193 20.00 1.43 -1.70
C TYR A 193 18.91 0.43 -1.23
N LYS A 194 19.21 -0.86 -1.33
CA LYS A 194 18.33 -1.94 -0.84
C LYS A 194 18.36 -2.02 0.68
N VAL A 195 17.42 -1.34 1.33
CA VAL A 195 17.32 -1.25 2.80
C VAL A 195 16.33 -2.23 3.44
N GLU A 196 15.66 -3.07 2.66
CA GLU A 196 14.66 -4.04 3.14
C GLU A 196 15.06 -4.89 4.36
N PRO A 197 16.27 -5.48 4.44
CA PRO A 197 16.67 -6.24 5.63
C PRO A 197 16.77 -5.37 6.88
N PHE A 198 17.24 -4.12 6.74
CA PHE A 198 17.34 -3.18 7.85
C PHE A 198 15.97 -2.65 8.29
N VAL A 199 15.02 -2.50 7.36
CA VAL A 199 13.63 -2.13 7.67
C VAL A 199 12.93 -3.22 8.47
N LYS A 200 13.15 -4.51 8.14
CA LYS A 200 12.61 -5.63 8.93
C LYS A 200 13.16 -5.63 10.35
N ARG A 201 14.49 -5.51 10.50
CA ARG A 201 15.14 -5.42 11.83
C ARG A 201 14.70 -4.21 12.63
N LEU A 202 14.44 -3.07 11.99
CA LEU A 202 13.89 -1.89 12.65
C LEU A 202 12.49 -2.15 13.21
N LYS A 203 11.62 -2.82 12.44
CA LYS A 203 10.27 -3.17 12.87
C LYS A 203 10.27 -4.18 14.02
N GLU A 204 11.18 -5.17 13.98
CA GLU A 204 11.37 -6.12 15.08
C GLU A 204 11.82 -5.39 16.35
N ALA A 205 12.79 -4.47 16.25
CA ALA A 205 13.23 -3.67 17.39
C ALA A 205 12.12 -2.74 17.93
N GLU A 206 11.29 -2.17 17.04
CA GLU A 206 10.12 -1.36 17.44
C GLU A 206 9.08 -2.22 18.18
N GLN A 207 8.82 -3.43 17.70
CA GLN A 207 7.86 -4.35 18.31
C GLN A 207 8.31 -4.78 19.72
N ILE A 208 9.58 -5.11 19.91
CA ILE A 208 10.15 -5.42 21.24
C ILE A 208 10.02 -4.24 22.21
N GLN A 209 10.20 -3.01 21.72
CA GLN A 209 10.03 -1.80 22.55
C GLN A 209 8.55 -1.54 22.88
N LYS A 210 7.62 -1.77 21.94
CA LYS A 210 6.17 -1.63 22.17
C LYS A 210 5.63 -2.67 23.15
N GLU A 211 6.04 -3.93 23.03
CA GLU A 211 5.65 -4.99 23.96
C GLU A 211 6.17 -4.71 25.39
N SER A 212 7.40 -4.19 25.50
CA SER A 212 7.95 -3.78 26.80
C SER A 212 7.22 -2.59 27.43
N ALA A 213 6.67 -1.67 26.62
CA ALA A 213 5.90 -0.52 27.09
C ALA A 213 4.44 -0.87 27.42
N ALA A 214 3.92 -1.99 26.93
CA ALA A 214 2.59 -2.50 27.25
C ALA A 214 2.57 -3.37 28.54
N HIS A 215 3.74 -3.85 28.97
CA HIS A 215 3.93 -4.66 30.18
C HIS A 215 4.52 -3.89 31.37
N ALA A 216 4.75 -2.59 31.23
CA ALA A 216 5.19 -1.66 32.28
C ALA A 216 4.03 -0.74 32.67
#